data_AF-A0A399JC36-F1
#
_entry.id   AF-A0A399JC36-F1
#
_cell.length_a   1.000
_cell.length_b   1.000
_cell.length_c   1.000
_cell.angle_alpha   90.00
_cell.angle_beta   90.00
_cell.angle_gamma   90.00
#
_symmetry.space_group_name_H-M   'P 1'
#
loop_
_entity.id
_entity.type
_entity.pdbx_description
1 polymer ?
#
loop_
_entity_poly.entity_id
_entity_poly.type
_entity_poly.pdbx_seq_one_letter_code
_entity_poly.pdbx_strand_id
1 'polypeptide(L)'
;MTRTAPDATIVTRTGPKSAGAPLKDPYAEADREWTAAEDARARELAADGFEVKAIAVRMRIDQKQVVRRLARTVYGYSGRDILKPLGNGSGHRKGYEKEELDLMRSFIESGVAIEDVAARLNRSVDGVVWRALNHRMLPPGI
;
A
#
# COMPACT_ATOMS: atom_id res chain seq x y z
N MET A 1 60.49 -19.98 -5.70
CA MET A 1 59.36 -20.79 -5.23
C MET A 1 58.11 -19.94 -5.30
N THR A 2 57.30 -20.08 -6.34
CA THR A 2 56.14 -19.21 -6.62
C THR A 2 54.87 -20.00 -6.32
N ARG A 3 54.04 -19.47 -5.40
CA ARG A 3 52.84 -20.14 -4.87
C ARG A 3 51.65 -19.75 -5.74
N THR A 4 51.22 -20.63 -6.63
CA THR A 4 50.01 -20.46 -7.47
C THR A 4 48.76 -20.49 -6.59
N ALA A 5 47.95 -19.44 -6.61
CA ALA A 5 46.66 -19.40 -5.92
C ALA A 5 45.62 -20.24 -6.69
N PRO A 6 44.71 -20.97 -6.01
CA PRO A 6 43.69 -21.75 -6.68
C PRO A 6 42.63 -20.84 -7.30
N ASP A 7 42.27 -21.14 -8.54
CA ASP A 7 41.24 -20.47 -9.33
C ASP A 7 39.87 -20.61 -8.65
N ALA A 8 39.19 -19.48 -8.40
CA ALA A 8 37.91 -19.46 -7.70
C ALA A 8 36.79 -19.92 -8.64
N THR A 9 36.40 -21.20 -8.54
CA THR A 9 35.28 -21.74 -9.32
C THR A 9 33.95 -21.32 -8.69
N ILE A 10 33.21 -20.40 -9.34
CA ILE A 10 31.83 -20.07 -8.96
C ILE A 10 30.92 -21.21 -9.40
N VAL A 11 30.43 -22.00 -8.44
CA VAL A 11 29.43 -23.06 -8.68
C VAL A 11 28.02 -22.45 -8.59
N THR A 12 27.40 -22.12 -9.72
CA THR A 12 25.97 -21.77 -9.76
C THR A 12 25.13 -23.03 -9.90
N ARG A 13 24.65 -23.59 -8.78
CA ARG A 13 23.57 -24.59 -8.81
C ARG A 13 22.25 -23.89 -9.15
N THR A 14 22.00 -23.69 -10.45
CA THR A 14 20.69 -23.26 -10.94
C THR A 14 19.92 -24.51 -11.34
N GLY A 15 19.21 -25.12 -10.38
CA GLY A 15 18.24 -26.16 -10.70
C GLY A 15 17.08 -25.60 -11.54
N PRO A 16 16.34 -26.45 -12.28
CA PRO A 16 15.18 -26.00 -13.05
C PRO A 16 14.17 -25.35 -12.10
N LYS A 17 13.76 -24.11 -12.42
CA LYS A 17 12.72 -23.39 -11.70
C LYS A 17 11.49 -24.28 -11.59
N SER A 18 11.13 -24.70 -10.38
CA SER A 18 9.85 -25.35 -10.12
C SER A 18 8.74 -24.37 -10.51
N ALA A 19 8.17 -24.58 -11.69
CA ALA A 19 6.99 -23.89 -12.14
C ALA A 19 5.81 -24.35 -11.26
N GLY A 20 5.14 -23.43 -10.59
CA GLY A 20 3.72 -23.64 -10.22
C GLY A 20 3.31 -23.46 -8.75
N ALA A 21 4.21 -23.24 -7.80
CA ALA A 21 3.79 -22.83 -6.46
C ALA A 21 3.92 -21.30 -6.33
N PRO A 22 2.83 -20.53 -6.10
CA PRO A 22 3.00 -19.16 -5.70
C PRO A 22 3.81 -19.15 -4.40
N LEU A 23 4.94 -18.42 -4.39
CA LEU A 23 5.63 -18.12 -3.13
C LEU A 23 4.63 -17.36 -2.26
N LYS A 24 3.99 -18.09 -1.35
CA LYS A 24 3.08 -17.52 -0.37
C LYS A 24 3.96 -17.07 0.79
N ASP A 25 4.29 -15.78 0.83
CA ASP A 25 4.94 -15.19 1.99
C ASP A 25 3.89 -15.11 3.12
N PRO A 26 4.00 -15.93 4.17
CA PRO A 26 3.02 -15.92 5.27
C PRO A 26 3.03 -14.59 6.05
N TYR A 27 4.08 -13.77 5.91
CA TYR A 27 4.18 -12.46 6.53
C TYR A 27 3.65 -11.32 5.66
N ALA A 28 3.40 -11.57 4.37
CA ALA A 28 2.83 -10.55 3.48
C ALA A 28 1.38 -10.19 3.86
N GLU A 29 0.65 -11.12 4.49
CA GLU A 29 -0.76 -10.94 4.82
C GLU A 29 -1.05 -10.63 6.29
N ALA A 30 -0.12 -10.95 7.20
CA ALA A 30 -0.27 -10.63 8.61
C ALA A 30 -0.24 -9.11 8.83
N ASP A 31 -1.17 -8.58 9.63
CA ASP A 31 -1.07 -7.21 10.11
C ASP A 31 0.17 -7.14 11.00
N ARG A 32 1.20 -6.47 10.50
CA ARG A 32 2.43 -6.20 11.24
C ARG A 32 2.10 -5.38 12.49
N GLU A 33 2.81 -5.62 13.59
CA GLU A 33 2.77 -4.72 14.73
C GLU A 33 3.45 -3.39 14.38
N TRP A 34 2.70 -2.29 14.45
CA TRP A 34 3.20 -0.94 14.23
C TRP A 34 3.56 -0.30 15.56
N THR A 35 4.77 0.24 15.65
CA THR A 35 5.13 1.08 16.80
C THR A 35 4.54 2.48 16.64
N ALA A 36 4.34 3.19 17.76
CA ALA A 36 3.86 4.58 17.73
C ALA A 36 4.79 5.51 16.93
N ALA A 37 6.10 5.24 16.94
CA ALA A 37 7.08 6.00 16.15
C ALA A 37 6.90 5.79 14.64
N GLU A 38 6.59 4.57 14.22
CA GLU A 38 6.31 4.27 12.81
C GLU A 38 5.01 4.90 12.34
N ASP A 39 3.99 4.92 13.19
CA ASP A 39 2.73 5.62 12.90
C ASP A 39 2.96 7.10 12.69
N ALA A 40 3.64 7.75 13.64
CA ALA A 40 3.96 9.16 13.55
C ALA A 40 4.75 9.44 12.26
N ARG A 41 5.75 8.61 11.96
CA ARG A 41 6.58 8.77 10.77
C ARG A 41 5.81 8.56 9.46
N ALA A 42 4.92 7.57 9.39
CA ALA A 42 4.10 7.35 8.20
C ALA A 42 3.13 8.51 7.97
N ARG A 43 2.53 9.05 9.04
CA ARG A 43 1.63 10.22 8.96
C ARG A 43 2.37 11.48 8.52
N GLU A 44 3.53 11.74 9.10
CA GLU A 44 4.40 12.87 8.71
C GLU A 44 4.75 12.80 7.22
N LEU A 45 5.23 11.64 6.74
CA LEU A 45 5.56 11.49 5.32
C LEU A 45 4.34 11.65 4.40
N ALA A 46 3.15 11.21 4.84
CA ALA A 46 1.92 11.44 4.09
C ALA A 46 1.55 12.95 4.04
N ALA A 47 1.68 13.65 5.17
CA ALA A 47 1.45 15.10 5.28
C ALA A 47 2.45 15.91 4.42
N ASP A 48 3.71 15.48 4.35
CA ASP A 48 4.75 16.03 3.46
C ASP A 48 4.47 15.76 1.96
N GLY A 49 3.41 15.01 1.64
CA GLY A 49 2.97 14.74 0.29
C GLY A 49 3.76 13.66 -0.44
N PHE A 50 4.43 12.76 0.30
CA PHE A 50 5.05 11.57 -0.28
C PHE A 50 3.99 10.55 -0.73
N GLU A 51 4.19 9.98 -1.92
CA GLU A 51 3.37 8.87 -2.40
C GLU A 51 3.61 7.58 -1.60
N VAL A 52 2.63 6.67 -1.62
CA VAL A 52 2.69 5.37 -0.91
C VAL A 52 4.00 4.63 -1.19
N LYS A 53 4.43 4.57 -2.46
CA LYS A 53 5.67 3.90 -2.86
C LYS A 53 6.90 4.54 -2.20
N ALA A 54 6.94 5.86 -2.12
CA ALA A 54 8.05 6.60 -1.53
C ALA A 54 8.10 6.43 0.00
N ILE A 55 6.95 6.37 0.66
CA ILE A 55 6.82 6.07 2.09
C ILE A 55 7.31 4.64 2.37
N ALA A 56 6.78 3.67 1.64
CA ALA A 56 7.13 2.25 1.74
C ALA A 56 8.64 2.01 1.62
N VAL A 57 9.29 2.61 0.61
CA VAL A 57 10.75 2.50 0.42
C VAL A 57 11.52 3.12 1.58
N ARG A 58 11.14 4.31 2.05
CA ARG A 58 11.83 5.00 3.16
C ARG A 58 11.73 4.24 4.46
N MET A 59 10.56 3.68 4.74
CA MET A 59 10.31 2.93 5.97
C MET A 59 10.73 1.46 5.87
N ARG A 60 11.04 0.98 4.66
CA ARG A 60 11.28 -0.45 4.36
C ARG A 60 10.08 -1.32 4.76
N ILE A 61 8.88 -0.85 4.45
CA ILE A 61 7.59 -1.51 4.74
C ILE A 61 6.88 -1.78 3.40
N ASP A 62 6.09 -2.86 3.34
CA ASP A 62 5.25 -3.14 2.18
C ASP A 62 4.21 -2.01 1.93
N GLN A 63 3.95 -1.72 0.66
CA GLN A 63 3.04 -0.64 0.26
C GLN A 63 1.60 -0.89 0.74
N LYS A 64 1.11 -2.13 0.72
CA LYS A 64 -0.24 -2.44 1.22
C LYS A 64 -0.32 -2.24 2.72
N GLN A 65 0.73 -2.58 3.46
CA GLN A 65 0.80 -2.36 4.91
C GLN A 65 0.76 -0.86 5.24
N VAL A 66 1.50 -0.03 4.49
CA VAL A 66 1.43 1.43 4.60
C VAL A 66 0.01 1.95 4.34
N VAL A 67 -0.63 1.51 3.26
CA VAL A 67 -2.01 1.92 2.92
C VAL A 67 -3.01 1.48 3.99
N ARG A 68 -2.94 0.23 4.45
CA ARG A 68 -3.81 -0.25 5.54
C ARG A 68 -3.62 0.57 6.80
N ARG A 69 -2.38 0.90 7.16
CA ARG A 69 -2.11 1.66 8.38
C ARG A 69 -2.64 3.09 8.25
N LEU A 70 -2.30 3.77 7.17
CA LEU A 70 -2.76 5.14 6.93
C LEU A 70 -4.29 5.21 6.77
N ALA A 71 -4.95 4.20 6.20
CA ALA A 71 -6.41 4.11 6.21
C ALA A 71 -6.98 4.23 7.63
N ARG A 72 -6.39 3.51 8.60
CA ARG A 72 -6.82 3.52 10.00
C ARG A 72 -6.44 4.82 10.72
N THR A 73 -5.21 5.29 10.54
CA THR A 73 -4.65 6.40 11.35
C THR A 73 -4.91 7.79 10.77
N VAL A 74 -5.07 7.92 9.46
CA VAL A 74 -5.33 9.19 8.75
C VAL A 74 -6.81 9.32 8.41
N TYR A 75 -7.42 8.27 7.85
CA TYR A 75 -8.81 8.31 7.38
C TYR A 75 -9.82 7.74 8.38
N GLY A 76 -9.37 7.33 9.58
CA GLY A 76 -10.24 6.83 10.65
C GLY A 76 -10.96 5.52 10.31
N TYR A 77 -10.50 4.77 9.31
CA TYR A 77 -11.16 3.53 8.89
C TYR A 77 -11.08 2.47 10.01
N SER A 78 -12.22 2.00 10.48
CA SER A 78 -12.32 0.98 11.54
C SER A 78 -12.64 -0.43 11.05
N GLY A 79 -12.87 -0.62 9.75
CA GLY A 79 -13.25 -1.93 9.22
C GLY A 79 -12.14 -2.98 9.37
N ARG A 80 -12.57 -4.25 9.43
CA ARG A 80 -11.64 -5.39 9.54
C ARG A 80 -10.98 -5.77 8.21
N ASP A 81 -11.66 -5.52 7.09
CA ASP A 81 -11.27 -6.01 5.76
C ASP A 81 -11.11 -4.88 4.73
N ILE A 82 -10.02 -4.11 4.83
CA ILE A 82 -9.68 -3.03 3.86
C ILE A 82 -9.55 -3.58 2.43
N LEU A 83 -9.22 -4.86 2.28
CA LEU A 83 -8.94 -5.51 0.99
C LEU A 83 -10.14 -6.29 0.41
N LYS A 84 -11.32 -6.29 1.05
CA LYS A 84 -12.47 -6.97 0.46
C LYS A 84 -12.99 -6.16 -0.74
N PRO A 85 -13.05 -6.72 -1.95
CA PRO A 85 -13.69 -6.06 -3.07
C PRO A 85 -15.19 -5.89 -2.77
N LEU A 86 -15.72 -4.69 -2.97
CA LEU A 86 -17.16 -4.46 -3.05
C LEU A 86 -17.65 -5.03 -4.39
N GLY A 87 -18.15 -6.26 -4.36
CA GLY A 87 -18.81 -6.87 -5.52
C GLY A 87 -17.90 -7.23 -6.70
N ASN A 88 -18.51 -7.79 -7.75
CA ASN A 88 -17.89 -8.51 -8.86
C ASN A 88 -16.84 -7.68 -9.66
N GLY A 89 -15.62 -7.60 -9.16
CA GLY A 89 -14.37 -7.82 -9.92
C GLY A 89 -14.00 -6.87 -11.07
N SER A 90 -14.74 -5.81 -11.37
CA SER A 90 -14.46 -4.94 -12.52
C SER A 90 -13.64 -3.68 -12.17
N GLY A 91 -13.66 -3.25 -10.90
CA GLY A 91 -13.01 -2.01 -10.46
C GLY A 91 -11.48 -2.08 -10.29
N HIS A 92 -10.87 -3.26 -10.17
CA HIS A 92 -9.42 -3.37 -9.94
C HIS A 92 -8.56 -3.06 -11.17
N ARG A 93 -9.13 -3.10 -12.38
CA ARG A 93 -8.38 -2.87 -13.63
C ARG A 93 -8.67 -1.53 -14.29
N LYS A 94 -9.81 -0.91 -13.97
CA LYS A 94 -10.15 0.40 -14.51
C LYS A 94 -9.43 1.46 -13.69
N GLY A 95 -8.65 2.32 -14.34
CA GLY A 95 -8.08 3.50 -13.69
C GLY A 95 -9.16 4.38 -13.06
N TYR A 96 -8.74 5.34 -12.23
CA TYR A 96 -9.62 6.41 -11.78
C TYR A 96 -9.69 7.46 -12.88
N GLU A 97 -10.90 7.73 -13.37
CA GLU A 97 -11.19 8.86 -14.25
C GLU A 97 -11.02 10.18 -13.49
N LYS A 98 -10.87 11.29 -14.22
CA LYS A 98 -10.67 12.61 -13.60
C LYS A 98 -11.86 12.99 -12.71
N GLU A 99 -13.08 12.74 -13.18
CA GLU A 99 -14.32 13.03 -12.46
C GLU A 99 -14.41 12.22 -11.15
N GLU A 100 -13.93 10.97 -11.15
CA GLU A 100 -13.86 10.15 -9.93
C GLU A 100 -12.87 10.75 -8.92
N LEU A 101 -11.74 11.31 -9.39
CA LEU A 101 -10.75 11.97 -8.54
C LEU A 101 -11.27 13.28 -7.95
N ASP A 102 -11.98 14.07 -8.76
CA ASP A 102 -12.58 15.34 -8.31
C ASP A 102 -13.68 15.08 -7.27
N LEU A 103 -14.51 14.06 -7.48
CA LEU A 103 -15.51 13.61 -6.49
C LEU A 103 -14.84 13.09 -5.20
N MET A 104 -13.81 12.26 -5.34
CA MET A 104 -13.05 11.73 -4.20
C MET A 104 -12.46 12.86 -3.35
N ARG A 105 -11.83 13.84 -4.00
CA ARG A 105 -11.29 15.03 -3.35
C ARG A 105 -12.36 15.77 -2.55
N SER A 106 -13.47 16.11 -3.20
CA SER A 106 -14.59 16.84 -2.58
C SER A 106 -15.12 16.13 -1.34
N PHE A 107 -15.30 14.80 -1.41
CA PHE A 107 -15.78 14.04 -0.26
C PHE A 107 -14.78 13.99 0.90
N ILE A 108 -13.49 13.78 0.61
CA ILE A 108 -12.44 13.72 1.64
C ILE A 108 -12.29 15.07 2.33
N GLU A 109 -12.26 16.17 1.56
CA GLU A 109 -12.17 17.53 2.08
C GLU A 109 -13.40 17.92 2.92
N SER A 110 -14.57 17.36 2.57
CA SER A 110 -15.81 17.52 3.34
C SER A 110 -15.89 16.63 4.59
N GLY A 111 -14.86 15.83 4.89
CA GLY A 111 -14.83 14.94 6.05
C GLY A 111 -15.75 13.73 5.95
N VAL A 112 -16.17 13.35 4.75
CA VAL A 112 -16.94 12.11 4.52
C VAL A 112 -16.05 10.91 4.86
N ALA A 113 -16.61 9.91 5.55
CA ALA A 113 -15.89 8.69 5.88
C ALA A 113 -15.43 7.96 4.62
N ILE A 114 -14.19 7.45 4.64
CA ILE A 114 -13.57 6.83 3.45
C ILE A 114 -14.34 5.60 2.95
N GLU A 115 -15.08 4.93 3.83
CA GLU A 115 -15.97 3.80 3.51
C GLU A 115 -17.13 4.24 2.62
N ASP A 116 -17.73 5.38 2.94
CA ASP A 116 -18.83 5.95 2.16
C ASP A 116 -18.34 6.47 0.81
N VAL A 117 -17.12 7.03 0.75
CA VAL A 117 -16.49 7.42 -0.51
C VAL A 117 -16.27 6.20 -1.40
N ALA A 118 -15.72 5.12 -0.85
CA ALA A 118 -15.51 3.87 -1.57
C ALA A 118 -16.82 3.27 -2.08
N ALA A 119 -17.86 3.25 -1.24
CA ALA A 119 -19.19 2.79 -1.63
C ALA A 119 -19.80 3.62 -2.77
N ARG A 120 -19.71 4.96 -2.69
CA ARG A 120 -20.25 5.87 -3.73
C ARG A 120 -19.54 5.74 -5.07
N LEU A 121 -18.22 5.55 -5.05
CA LEU A 121 -17.42 5.35 -6.25
C LEU A 121 -17.47 3.90 -6.76
N ASN A 122 -18.13 3.00 -6.03
CA ASN A 122 -18.12 1.55 -6.30
C ASN A 122 -16.68 1.01 -6.43
N ARG A 123 -15.80 1.43 -5.52
CA ARG A 123 -14.38 1.05 -5.44
C ARG A 123 -14.09 0.39 -4.10
N SER A 124 -12.99 -0.35 -4.03
CA SER A 124 -12.50 -0.88 -2.76
C SER A 124 -11.82 0.21 -1.92
N VAL A 125 -11.92 0.11 -0.60
CA VAL A 125 -11.37 1.12 0.33
C VAL A 125 -9.86 1.27 0.15
N ASP A 126 -9.13 0.16 0.00
CA ASP A 126 -7.68 0.18 -0.26
C ASP A 126 -7.34 0.98 -1.52
N GLY A 127 -8.10 0.79 -2.60
CA GLY A 127 -7.93 1.49 -3.85
C GLY A 127 -8.18 2.99 -3.70
N VAL A 128 -9.21 3.38 -2.95
CA VAL A 128 -9.50 4.80 -2.68
C VAL A 128 -8.42 5.43 -1.82
N VAL A 129 -8.02 4.80 -0.71
CA VAL A 129 -6.97 5.32 0.19
C VAL A 129 -5.64 5.45 -0.56
N TRP A 130 -5.26 4.42 -1.32
CA TRP A 130 -4.03 4.45 -2.11
C TRP A 130 -4.06 5.63 -3.09
N ARG A 131 -5.18 5.81 -3.78
CA ARG A 131 -5.32 6.88 -4.76
C ARG A 131 -5.32 8.26 -4.09
N ALA A 132 -6.05 8.42 -2.99
CA ALA A 132 -6.10 9.63 -2.19
C ALA A 132 -4.69 10.04 -1.72
N LEU A 133 -3.91 9.12 -1.16
CA LEU A 133 -2.54 9.38 -0.72
C LEU A 133 -1.63 9.81 -1.88
N ASN A 134 -1.68 9.13 -3.02
CA ASN A 134 -0.88 9.49 -4.19
C ASN A 134 -1.27 10.84 -4.81
N HIS A 135 -2.51 11.30 -4.60
CA HIS A 135 -3.02 12.60 -5.05
C HIS A 135 -3.07 13.66 -3.95
N ARG A 136 -2.45 13.38 -2.80
CA ARG A 136 -2.36 14.29 -1.64
C ARG A 136 -3.72 14.77 -1.14
N MET A 137 -4.70 13.87 -1.14
CA MET A 137 -6.04 14.12 -0.62
C MET A 137 -6.09 13.64 0.82
N LEU A 138 -5.80 14.53 1.78
CA LEU A 138 -5.89 14.23 3.20
C LEU A 138 -7.18 14.82 3.78
N PRO A 139 -7.81 14.16 4.75
CA PRO A 139 -8.95 14.72 5.45
C PRO A 139 -8.52 15.95 6.27
N PRO A 140 -9.44 16.88 6.58
CA PRO A 140 -9.11 18.10 7.31
C PRO A 140 -8.56 17.79 8.70
N GLY A 141 -7.49 18.50 9.09
CA GLY A 141 -6.89 18.39 10.42
C GLY A 141 -5.81 17.30 10.58
N ILE A 142 -5.36 16.70 9.48
CA ILE A 142 -4.14 15.87 9.39
C ILE A 142 -2.95 16.73 8.99
#